data_AF-C4M550-F1
#
_entry.id   AF-C4M550-F1
#
_cell.length_a   1.000
_cell.length_b   1.000
_cell.length_c   1.000
_cell.angle_alpha   90.00
_cell.angle_beta   90.00
_cell.angle_gamma   90.00
#
_symmetry.space_group_name_H-M   'P 1'
#
loop_
_entity.id
_entity.type
_entity.pdbx_description
1 polymer ?
#
loop_
_entity_poly.entity_id
_entity_poly.type
_entity_poly.pdbx_seq_one_letter_code
_entity_poly.pdbx_strand_id
1 'polypeptide(L)'
;MDSTFVFDWKLIVGSIGSLFFAVLCAGSGIGGGCFYLVIFVLILQMDPHQAIPLSKITTFGVACGGFLILWMKRHPNVRYKPLISYPTALMVEPLTIYGTMIGVIFNIISPSWLIIIVLVLLLGFTSYKTFAKAIKQWKNENEKRDAAKATELVETSKPDIADNDNDDMKPSENGSNAVIVDEKVQEEEEEGQGTGPKLLPQDESQEAQKEAKKIEEKTLLKREIIKAILSVGILIIVWAVMFFIVILKGGEKMDSIVGIECGTPWYWVLTAIGGPLMLAVTIVVGIFLWWRQRGEEVEGEVQWTVKNCLIIPIGAFFAGVSAAYLGIGGGMVIGPILLEIGVLPQVATATSAFMIMFTASSSSLQYIIDGKLDIFYGIWYFAIGFIGAAFGQFGFSKIVQKLNRQSIIGFFLGVLIVLSTLAMIAITVVQLVSDVKNDNLGFKHLCKVAVDYFSSSSEL
;
A
#
# COMPACT_ATOMS: atom_id res chain seq x y z
N MET A 1 -13.30 4.78 32.25
CA MET A 1 -12.11 5.37 31.59
C MET A 1 -12.34 6.87 31.62
N ASP A 2 -11.96 7.50 32.73
CA ASP A 2 -11.73 8.95 32.78
C ASP A 2 -10.23 9.15 32.55
N SER A 3 -9.78 8.87 31.32
CA SER A 3 -8.45 9.23 30.86
C SER A 3 -8.49 10.70 30.48
N THR A 4 -8.27 11.58 31.45
CA THR A 4 -7.89 12.96 31.14
C THR A 4 -6.68 12.89 30.20
N PHE A 5 -6.77 13.55 29.04
CA PHE A 5 -5.64 13.63 28.12
C PHE A 5 -4.49 14.35 28.82
N VAL A 6 -3.54 13.59 29.36
CA VAL A 6 -2.39 14.14 30.07
C VAL A 6 -1.25 14.30 29.08
N PHE A 7 -0.83 15.55 28.91
CA PHE A 7 0.30 15.90 28.07
C PHE A 7 1.61 15.60 28.81
N ASP A 8 2.05 14.35 28.75
CA ASP A 8 3.30 13.86 29.35
C ASP A 8 4.47 13.90 28.36
N TRP A 9 5.71 13.92 28.85
CA TRP A 9 6.92 13.89 28.02
C TRP A 9 6.96 12.65 27.11
N LYS A 10 6.42 11.52 27.58
CA LYS A 10 6.25 10.29 26.80
C LYS A 10 5.39 10.51 25.55
N LEU A 11 4.31 11.27 25.69
CA LEU A 11 3.43 11.62 24.58
C LEU A 11 4.16 12.51 23.57
N ILE A 12 4.95 13.48 24.03
CA ILE A 12 5.75 14.36 23.16
C ILE A 12 6.77 13.54 22.36
N VAL A 13 7.57 12.72 23.04
CA VAL A 13 8.60 11.88 22.39
C VAL A 13 7.96 10.89 21.44
N GLY A 14 6.86 10.25 21.84
CA GLY A 14 6.11 9.35 20.97
C GLY A 14 5.50 10.07 19.76
N SER A 15 5.04 11.31 19.92
CA SER A 15 4.50 12.13 18.83
C SER A 15 5.57 12.50 17.81
N ILE A 16 6.75 12.92 18.28
CA ILE A 16 7.90 13.24 17.43
C ILE A 16 8.37 11.98 16.67
N GLY A 17 8.48 10.85 17.38
CA GLY A 17 8.81 9.56 16.78
C GLY A 17 7.80 9.15 15.70
N SER A 18 6.50 9.21 16.01
CA SER A 18 5.45 8.88 15.05
C SER A 18 5.44 9.82 13.84
N LEU A 19 5.70 11.12 14.03
CA LEU A 19 5.81 12.07 12.93
C LEU A 19 6.98 11.71 12.00
N PHE A 20 8.15 11.38 12.57
CA PHE A 20 9.33 10.97 11.81
C PHE A 20 9.06 9.71 10.99
N PHE A 21 8.45 8.68 11.58
CA PHE A 21 8.09 7.47 10.84
C PHE A 21 6.99 7.72 9.80
N ALA A 22 6.02 8.59 10.07
CA ALA A 22 4.99 8.97 9.10
C ALA A 22 5.63 9.57 7.84
N VAL A 23 6.63 10.44 7.99
CA VAL A 23 7.38 11.03 6.88
C VAL A 23 8.11 9.97 6.06
N LEU A 24 8.80 9.03 6.72
CA LEU A 24 9.52 7.93 6.04
C LEU A 24 8.57 6.96 5.33
N CYS A 25 7.47 6.61 6.00
CA CYS A 25 6.51 5.64 5.50
C CYS A 25 5.76 6.18 4.28
N ALA A 26 5.50 7.49 4.24
CA ALA A 26 4.78 8.14 3.15
C ALA A 26 5.36 7.74 1.79
N GLY A 27 6.67 7.78 1.63
CA GLY A 27 7.35 7.47 0.37
C GLY A 27 7.47 5.99 0.00
N SER A 28 7.39 5.10 1.00
CA SER A 28 7.57 3.65 0.82
C SER A 28 6.25 2.91 0.51
N GLY A 29 5.10 3.48 0.89
CA GLY A 29 3.79 2.81 0.81
C GLY A 29 3.62 1.65 1.79
N ILE A 30 4.56 1.49 2.70
CA ILE A 30 4.49 0.59 3.83
C ILE A 30 3.66 1.31 4.89
N GLY A 31 2.54 0.73 5.32
CA GLY A 31 1.53 1.39 6.16
C GLY A 31 1.95 1.83 7.58
N GLY A 32 3.24 1.89 7.89
CA GLY A 32 3.83 2.43 9.13
C GLY A 32 3.47 1.72 10.44
N GLY A 33 2.46 0.86 10.43
CA GLY A 33 1.83 0.31 11.62
C GLY A 33 2.78 -0.44 12.54
N CYS A 34 3.75 -1.15 11.96
CA CYS A 34 4.81 -1.83 12.71
C CYS A 34 5.67 -0.87 13.56
N PHE A 35 6.01 0.31 13.04
CA PHE A 35 6.83 1.28 13.76
C PHE A 35 6.04 1.99 14.86
N TYR A 36 4.76 2.29 14.60
CA TYR A 36 3.89 2.92 15.60
C TYR A 36 3.65 1.99 16.79
N LEU A 37 3.47 0.69 16.55
CA LEU A 37 3.35 -0.30 17.63
C LEU A 37 4.57 -0.29 18.55
N VAL A 38 5.76 -0.28 17.97
CA VAL A 38 7.01 -0.27 18.72
C VAL A 38 7.11 0.99 19.56
N ILE A 39 6.76 2.16 19.01
CA ILE A 39 6.72 3.43 19.74
C ILE A 39 5.70 3.39 20.88
N PHE A 40 4.48 2.91 20.63
CA PHE A 40 3.42 2.91 21.63
C PHE A 40 3.68 1.91 22.76
N VAL A 41 4.27 0.75 22.45
CA VAL A 41 4.63 -0.23 23.48
C VAL A 41 5.90 0.19 24.25
N LEU A 42 6.94 0.71 23.59
CA LEU A 42 8.20 1.08 24.27
C LEU A 42 8.12 2.43 25.00
N ILE A 43 7.67 3.47 24.29
CA ILE A 43 7.78 4.86 24.77
C ILE A 43 6.56 5.22 25.61
N LEU A 44 5.36 4.89 25.12
CA LEU A 44 4.12 5.17 25.86
C LEU A 44 3.82 4.07 26.91
N GLN A 45 4.54 2.95 26.89
CA GLN A 45 4.35 1.81 27.81
C GLN A 45 2.91 1.28 27.81
N MET A 46 2.27 1.30 26.63
CA MET A 46 0.90 0.82 26.46
C MET A 46 0.86 -0.68 26.26
N ASP A 47 -0.20 -1.32 26.75
CA ASP A 47 -0.48 -2.71 26.44
C ASP A 47 -0.73 -2.90 24.93
N PRO A 48 -0.37 -4.07 24.35
CA PRO A 48 -0.60 -4.35 22.93
C PRO A 48 -2.05 -4.14 22.48
N HIS A 49 -3.02 -4.47 23.35
CA HIS A 49 -4.45 -4.27 23.09
C HIS A 49 -4.87 -2.80 22.97
N GLN A 50 -4.10 -1.86 23.53
CA GLN A 50 -4.34 -0.42 23.38
C GLN A 50 -3.46 0.18 22.28
N ALA A 51 -2.23 -0.32 22.14
CA ALA A 51 -1.28 0.12 21.12
C ALA A 51 -1.74 -0.23 19.68
N ILE A 52 -2.38 -1.38 19.48
CA ILE A 52 -2.84 -1.83 18.16
C ILE A 52 -3.94 -0.94 17.60
N PRO A 53 -5.04 -0.65 18.33
CA PRO A 53 -6.02 0.35 17.90
C PRO A 53 -5.40 1.72 17.61
N LEU A 54 -4.49 2.20 18.47
CA LEU A 54 -3.84 3.49 18.28
C LEU A 54 -2.94 3.51 17.02
N SER A 55 -2.26 2.39 16.73
CA SER A 55 -1.50 2.21 15.50
C SER A 55 -2.41 2.27 14.27
N LYS A 56 -3.60 1.65 14.32
CA LYS A 56 -4.57 1.69 13.22
C LYS A 56 -5.04 3.08 12.86
N ILE A 57 -5.40 3.89 13.85
CA ILE A 57 -5.88 5.24 13.59
C ILE A 57 -4.75 6.16 13.13
N THR A 58 -3.52 5.95 13.62
CA THR A 58 -2.31 6.63 13.10
C THR A 58 -2.07 6.27 11.64
N THR A 59 -2.09 4.98 11.31
CA THR A 59 -1.95 4.48 9.93
C THR A 59 -3.06 5.00 9.02
N PHE A 60 -4.29 5.14 9.52
CA PHE A 60 -5.37 5.78 8.77
C PHE A 60 -5.06 7.24 8.44
N GLY A 61 -4.56 8.02 9.41
CA GLY A 61 -4.09 9.39 9.17
C GLY A 61 -2.99 9.46 8.11
N VAL A 62 -1.99 8.59 8.21
CA VAL A 62 -0.89 8.49 7.23
C VAL A 62 -1.42 8.19 5.82
N ALA A 63 -2.35 7.25 5.70
CA ALA A 63 -2.94 6.89 4.42
C ALA A 63 -3.74 8.06 3.83
N CYS A 64 -4.52 8.78 4.63
CA CYS A 64 -5.23 9.99 4.20
C CYS A 64 -4.26 11.08 3.71
N GLY A 65 -3.23 11.40 4.50
CA GLY A 65 -2.24 12.43 4.14
C GLY A 65 -1.45 12.07 2.89
N GLY A 66 -1.07 10.79 2.75
CA GLY A 66 -0.39 10.28 1.56
C GLY A 66 -1.30 10.27 0.32
N PHE A 67 -2.55 9.85 0.48
CA PHE A 67 -3.54 9.76 -0.60
C PHE A 67 -3.79 11.11 -1.27
N LEU A 68 -3.89 12.20 -0.50
CA LEU A 68 -4.08 13.55 -1.03
C LEU A 68 -3.05 13.90 -2.12
N ILE A 69 -1.80 13.46 -1.95
CA ILE A 69 -0.72 13.74 -2.90
C ILE A 69 -0.63 12.64 -3.96
N LEU A 70 -0.82 11.37 -3.59
CA LEU A 70 -0.76 10.24 -4.52
C LEU A 70 -1.86 10.28 -5.59
N TRP A 71 -3.07 10.75 -5.25
CA TRP A 71 -4.16 10.91 -6.22
C TRP A 71 -3.80 11.87 -7.35
N MET A 72 -2.95 12.87 -7.07
CA MET A 72 -2.51 13.85 -8.07
C MET A 72 -1.38 13.31 -8.97
N LYS A 73 -0.74 12.20 -8.60
CA LYS A 73 0.37 11.61 -9.37
C LYS A 73 -0.13 10.71 -10.50
N ARG A 74 0.65 10.67 -11.58
CA ARG A 74 0.34 9.92 -12.81
C ARG A 74 1.22 8.69 -12.96
N HIS A 75 0.76 7.73 -13.76
CA HIS A 75 1.51 6.52 -14.06
C HIS A 75 2.84 6.85 -14.78
N PRO A 76 3.97 6.20 -14.43
CA PRO A 76 5.28 6.51 -15.00
C PRO A 76 5.36 6.26 -16.51
N ASN A 77 4.77 5.15 -16.98
CA ASN A 77 4.84 4.73 -18.38
C ASN A 77 3.65 5.24 -19.22
N VAL A 78 2.54 5.67 -18.58
CA VAL A 78 1.26 5.95 -19.28
C VAL A 78 0.67 7.27 -18.80
N ARG A 79 0.85 8.36 -19.55
CA ARG A 79 0.56 9.73 -19.09
C ARG A 79 -0.92 10.03 -18.79
N TYR A 80 -1.84 9.28 -19.38
CA TYR A 80 -3.29 9.46 -19.18
C TYR A 80 -3.86 8.58 -18.05
N LYS A 81 -3.04 7.74 -17.40
CA LYS A 81 -3.47 6.90 -16.27
C LYS A 81 -3.04 7.47 -14.91
N PRO A 82 -3.86 7.32 -13.86
CA PRO A 82 -3.47 7.66 -12.49
C PRO A 82 -2.38 6.70 -11.97
N LEU A 83 -1.62 7.13 -10.97
CA LEU A 83 -0.61 6.27 -10.34
C LEU A 83 -1.22 5.10 -9.53
N ILE A 84 -2.42 5.32 -8.97
CA ILE A 84 -3.17 4.33 -8.19
C ILE A 84 -3.94 3.42 -9.15
N SER A 85 -3.76 2.10 -9.03
CA SER A 85 -4.53 1.12 -9.78
C SER A 85 -5.86 0.83 -9.07
N TYR A 86 -6.89 1.60 -9.40
CA TYR A 86 -8.26 1.40 -8.88
C TYR A 86 -8.85 0.02 -9.17
N PRO A 87 -8.64 -0.61 -10.35
CA PRO A 87 -9.10 -1.98 -10.60
C PRO A 87 -8.52 -2.98 -9.61
N THR A 88 -7.22 -2.85 -9.32
CA THR A 88 -6.53 -3.70 -8.34
C THR A 88 -7.11 -3.48 -6.94
N ALA A 89 -7.31 -2.23 -6.53
CA ALA A 89 -7.93 -1.91 -5.25
C ALA A 89 -9.36 -2.48 -5.14
N LEU A 90 -10.17 -2.37 -6.19
CA LEU A 90 -11.54 -2.89 -6.22
C LEU A 90 -11.60 -4.41 -6.01
N MET A 91 -10.60 -5.14 -6.50
CA MET A 91 -10.49 -6.59 -6.35
C MET A 91 -10.02 -7.00 -4.93
N VAL A 92 -9.07 -6.26 -4.36
CA VAL A 92 -8.43 -6.57 -3.08
C VAL A 92 -9.30 -6.16 -1.89
N GLU A 93 -9.90 -4.97 -1.97
CA GLU A 93 -10.44 -4.29 -0.79
C GLU A 93 -11.62 -5.01 -0.08
N PRO A 94 -12.61 -5.61 -0.78
CA PRO A 94 -13.75 -6.22 -0.09
C PRO A 94 -13.35 -7.35 0.87
N LEU A 95 -12.46 -8.26 0.42
CA LEU A 95 -11.97 -9.33 1.28
C LEU A 95 -10.96 -8.85 2.33
N THR A 96 -10.19 -7.78 2.08
CA THR A 96 -9.37 -7.19 3.15
C THR A 96 -10.23 -6.61 4.25
N ILE A 97 -11.33 -5.91 3.94
CA ILE A 97 -12.23 -5.33 4.96
C ILE A 97 -12.93 -6.44 5.75
N TYR A 98 -13.33 -7.54 5.10
CA TYR A 98 -13.83 -8.70 5.83
C TYR A 98 -12.75 -9.31 6.74
N GLY A 99 -11.53 -9.46 6.22
CA GLY A 99 -10.38 -9.95 6.96
C GLY A 99 -10.05 -9.06 8.17
N THR A 100 -10.14 -7.74 8.05
CA THR A 100 -9.90 -6.85 9.20
C THR A 100 -10.89 -7.12 10.32
N MET A 101 -12.15 -7.42 9.99
CA MET A 101 -13.15 -7.78 11.01
C MET A 101 -12.80 -9.02 11.80
N ILE A 102 -12.39 -10.08 11.12
CA ILE A 102 -11.91 -11.30 11.79
C ILE A 102 -10.65 -11.03 12.60
N GLY A 103 -9.73 -10.20 12.07
CA GLY A 103 -8.50 -9.83 12.77
C GLY A 103 -8.73 -9.03 14.05
N VAL A 104 -9.71 -8.12 14.10
CA VAL A 104 -10.10 -7.40 15.33
C VAL A 104 -10.63 -8.37 16.38
N ILE A 105 -11.52 -9.29 15.99
CA ILE A 105 -12.06 -10.33 16.87
C ILE A 105 -10.92 -11.18 17.47
N PHE A 106 -9.99 -11.65 16.64
CA PHE A 106 -8.83 -12.40 17.12
C PHE A 106 -7.94 -11.57 18.04
N ASN A 107 -7.79 -10.27 17.79
CA ASN A 107 -6.99 -9.39 18.64
C ASN A 107 -7.57 -9.30 20.05
N ILE A 108 -8.89 -9.17 20.16
CA ILE A 108 -9.58 -9.03 21.45
C ILE A 108 -9.51 -10.32 22.27
N ILE A 109 -9.66 -11.48 21.61
CA ILE A 109 -9.65 -12.80 22.26
C ILE A 109 -8.24 -13.21 22.70
N SER A 110 -7.24 -12.90 21.88
CA SER A 110 -5.87 -13.38 22.09
C SER A 110 -5.23 -12.77 23.34
N PRO A 111 -4.45 -13.53 24.11
CA PRO A 111 -3.65 -12.95 25.18
C PRO A 111 -2.51 -12.10 24.63
N SER A 112 -2.04 -11.12 25.43
CA SER A 112 -1.00 -10.17 25.05
C SER A 112 0.28 -10.87 24.56
N TRP A 113 0.75 -11.90 25.28
CA TRP A 113 1.95 -12.65 24.92
C TRP A 113 1.87 -13.27 23.53
N LEU A 114 0.71 -13.79 23.13
CA LEU A 114 0.52 -14.42 21.82
C LEU A 114 0.61 -13.38 20.70
N ILE A 115 -0.08 -12.24 20.88
CA ILE A 115 -0.05 -11.15 19.91
C ILE A 115 1.39 -10.69 19.68
N ILE A 116 2.17 -10.53 20.75
CA ILE A 116 3.55 -10.07 20.65
C ILE A 116 4.45 -11.13 19.99
N ILE A 117 4.32 -12.41 20.32
CA ILE A 117 5.10 -13.48 19.66
C ILE A 117 4.83 -13.49 18.15
N VAL A 118 3.55 -13.44 17.75
CA VAL A 118 3.17 -13.40 16.33
C VAL A 118 3.68 -12.13 15.67
N LEU A 119 3.62 -10.98 16.36
CA LEU A 119 4.17 -9.72 15.89
C LEU A 119 5.68 -9.82 15.68
N VAL A 120 6.44 -10.38 16.63
CA VAL A 120 7.89 -10.57 16.53
C VAL A 120 8.25 -11.48 15.36
N LEU A 121 7.54 -12.61 15.18
CA LEU A 121 7.78 -13.52 14.06
C LEU A 121 7.54 -12.82 12.71
N LEU A 122 6.46 -12.04 12.61
CA LEU A 122 6.16 -11.28 11.41
C LEU A 122 7.15 -10.13 11.18
N LEU A 123 7.56 -9.41 12.22
CA LEU A 123 8.59 -8.36 12.12
C LEU A 123 9.93 -8.96 11.71
N GLY A 124 10.30 -10.12 12.23
CA GLY A 124 11.49 -10.86 11.80
C GLY A 124 11.42 -11.26 10.32
N PHE A 125 10.29 -11.84 9.89
CA PHE A 125 10.08 -12.20 8.48
C PHE A 125 10.08 -10.98 7.54
N THR A 126 9.38 -9.90 7.92
CA THR A 126 9.34 -8.66 7.12
C THR A 126 10.68 -7.96 7.09
N SER A 127 11.46 -8.02 8.18
CA SER A 127 12.84 -7.53 8.23
C SER A 127 13.72 -8.28 7.23
N TYR A 128 13.70 -9.62 7.26
CA TYR A 128 14.41 -10.46 6.30
C TYR A 128 14.02 -10.12 4.85
N LYS A 129 12.72 -10.05 4.56
CA LYS A 129 12.23 -9.74 3.20
C LYS A 129 12.63 -8.33 2.75
N THR A 130 12.57 -7.36 3.65
CA THR A 130 12.95 -5.96 3.36
C THR A 130 14.43 -5.86 3.07
N PHE A 131 15.28 -6.51 3.87
CA PHE A 131 16.72 -6.51 3.69
C PHE A 131 17.13 -7.23 2.40
N ALA A 132 16.53 -8.39 2.12
CA ALA A 132 16.75 -9.12 0.86
C ALA A 132 16.38 -8.28 -0.37
N LYS A 133 15.25 -7.56 -0.30
CA LYS A 133 14.83 -6.64 -1.36
C LYS A 133 15.80 -5.46 -1.50
N ALA A 134 16.25 -4.87 -0.40
CA ALA A 134 17.22 -3.77 -0.41
C ALA A 134 18.54 -4.19 -1.06
N ILE A 135 19.04 -5.40 -0.77
CA ILE A 135 20.22 -5.98 -1.41
C ILE A 135 20.00 -6.18 -2.92
N LYS A 136 18.85 -6.76 -3.32
CA LYS A 136 18.54 -6.94 -4.74
C LYS A 136 18.46 -5.61 -5.49
N GLN A 137 17.83 -4.61 -4.88
CA GLN A 137 17.72 -3.28 -5.47
C GLN A 137 19.09 -2.59 -5.57
N TRP A 138 19.94 -2.74 -4.57
CA TRP A 138 21.31 -2.25 -4.60
C TRP A 138 22.14 -2.89 -5.73
N LYS A 139 21.98 -4.19 -5.95
CA LYS A 139 22.63 -4.89 -7.06
C LYS A 139 22.18 -4.33 -8.41
N ASN A 140 20.88 -4.21 -8.64
CA ASN A 140 20.33 -3.65 -9.88
C ASN A 140 20.75 -2.18 -10.10
N GLU A 141 20.83 -1.38 -9.04
CA GLU A 141 21.30 0.02 -9.10
C GLU A 141 22.79 0.10 -9.46
N ASN A 142 23.61 -0.82 -8.96
CA ASN A 142 25.03 -0.90 -9.33
C ASN A 142 25.19 -1.38 -10.78
N GLU A 143 24.46 -2.41 -11.21
CA GLU A 143 24.52 -2.90 -12.60
C GLU A 143 24.15 -1.82 -13.61
N LYS A 144 23.07 -1.05 -13.37
CA LYS A 144 22.70 0.08 -14.24
C LYS A 144 23.74 1.18 -14.27
N ARG A 145 24.39 1.44 -13.14
CA ARG A 145 25.46 2.43 -13.03
C ARG A 145 26.71 1.98 -13.76
N ASP A 146 27.07 0.71 -13.65
CA ASP A 146 28.24 0.14 -14.31
C ASP A 146 28.00 0.06 -15.82
N ALA A 147 26.78 -0.26 -16.27
CA ALA A 147 26.37 -0.16 -17.67
C ALA A 147 26.41 1.28 -18.19
N ALA A 148 25.88 2.26 -17.44
CA ALA A 148 25.92 3.67 -17.84
C ALA A 148 27.36 4.19 -17.96
N LYS A 149 28.24 3.83 -17.02
CA LYS A 149 29.68 4.13 -17.11
C LYS A 149 30.34 3.47 -18.31
N ALA A 150 29.99 2.21 -18.61
CA ALA A 150 30.51 1.51 -19.78
C ALA A 150 30.08 2.21 -21.09
N THR A 151 28.82 2.67 -21.18
CA THR A 151 28.34 3.45 -22.32
C THR A 151 29.04 4.80 -22.44
N GLU A 152 29.24 5.53 -21.33
CA GLU A 152 30.00 6.80 -21.34
C GLU A 152 31.46 6.61 -21.75
N LEU A 153 32.12 5.51 -21.32
CA LEU A 153 33.50 5.19 -21.70
C LEU A 153 33.62 4.83 -23.19
N VAL A 154 32.60 4.19 -23.77
CA VAL A 154 32.54 3.93 -25.21
C VAL A 154 32.33 5.22 -25.99
N GLU A 155 31.47 6.12 -25.52
CA GLU A 155 31.16 7.40 -26.18
C GLU A 155 32.33 8.41 -26.12
N THR A 156 33.11 8.39 -25.03
CA THR A 156 34.36 9.19 -24.91
C THR A 156 35.58 8.58 -25.61
N SER A 157 35.49 7.35 -26.12
CA SER A 157 36.57 6.67 -26.84
C SER A 157 36.47 6.77 -28.38
N LYS A 158 35.45 7.46 -28.90
CA LYS A 158 35.37 7.78 -30.33
C LYS A 158 36.42 8.85 -30.66
N PRO A 159 37.42 8.59 -31.52
CA PRO A 159 38.47 9.56 -31.80
C PRO A 159 37.89 10.73 -32.60
N ASP A 160 38.18 11.95 -32.14
CA ASP A 160 38.06 13.17 -32.93
C ASP A 160 39.05 13.08 -34.10
N ILE A 161 38.57 12.71 -35.28
CA ILE A 161 39.34 12.96 -36.52
C ILE A 161 38.97 14.36 -36.97
N ALA A 162 39.81 15.31 -36.59
CA ALA A 162 39.89 16.63 -37.19
C ALA A 162 40.47 16.54 -38.60
N ASP A 163 39.95 17.41 -39.47
CA ASP A 163 40.32 17.61 -40.87
C ASP A 163 41.83 17.70 -41.14
N ASN A 164 42.27 17.12 -42.27
CA ASN A 164 43.20 17.79 -43.17
C ASN A 164 43.22 17.15 -44.57
N ASP A 165 43.36 18.05 -45.55
CA ASP A 165 43.12 17.90 -46.99
C ASP A 165 44.05 16.97 -47.80
N ASN A 166 43.47 16.52 -48.93
CA ASN A 166 44.00 16.34 -50.29
C ASN A 166 44.58 15.00 -50.84
N ASP A 167 44.00 14.71 -52.02
CA ASP A 167 44.49 14.07 -53.25
C ASP A 167 44.43 12.54 -53.51
N ASP A 168 43.56 12.24 -54.49
CA ASP A 168 43.63 11.28 -55.60
C ASP A 168 43.31 9.76 -55.47
N MET A 169 42.48 9.36 -56.46
CA MET A 169 42.37 8.04 -57.13
C MET A 169 41.43 6.96 -56.56
N LYS A 170 40.34 6.69 -57.30
CA LYS A 170 39.45 5.47 -57.31
C LYS A 170 40.18 4.24 -57.91
N PRO A 171 39.63 2.98 -58.00
CA PRO A 171 38.34 2.40 -57.53
C PRO A 171 38.41 0.97 -56.89
N SER A 172 37.23 0.45 -56.44
CA SER A 172 36.81 -0.98 -56.34
C SER A 172 37.55 -1.86 -55.30
N GLU A 173 36.98 -2.89 -54.64
CA GLU A 173 35.83 -3.74 -54.93
C GLU A 173 35.44 -4.56 -53.68
N ASN A 174 34.13 -4.68 -53.44
CA ASN A 174 33.34 -5.80 -52.89
C ASN A 174 33.71 -6.61 -51.64
N GLY A 175 32.65 -6.82 -50.83
CA GLY A 175 32.39 -8.06 -50.09
C GLY A 175 32.03 -7.83 -48.61
N SER A 176 30.88 -7.21 -48.29
CA SER A 176 29.61 -7.91 -47.93
C SER A 176 29.73 -8.80 -46.69
N ASN A 177 28.85 -8.86 -45.68
CA ASN A 177 27.55 -8.30 -45.29
C ASN A 177 27.27 -8.97 -43.89
N ALA A 178 26.39 -8.57 -42.97
CA ALA A 178 25.34 -7.57 -42.87
C ALA A 178 24.96 -7.41 -41.38
N VAL A 179 24.53 -6.20 -41.00
CA VAL A 179 23.63 -5.93 -39.86
C VAL A 179 22.33 -5.43 -40.46
N ILE A 180 21.21 -6.02 -40.02
CA ILE A 180 19.84 -5.75 -40.48
C ILE A 180 19.36 -4.43 -39.89
N VAL A 181 18.82 -3.58 -40.77
CA VAL A 181 18.09 -2.34 -40.50
C VAL A 181 16.60 -2.66 -40.63
N ASP A 182 15.81 -2.30 -39.62
CA ASP A 182 14.33 -2.33 -39.70
C ASP A 182 13.81 -1.16 -40.55
N GLU A 183 13.58 -1.50 -41.81
CA GLU A 183 12.35 -1.29 -42.60
C GLU A 183 11.41 -0.14 -42.20
N LYS A 184 11.49 0.96 -42.94
CA LYS A 184 10.34 1.79 -43.31
C LYS A 184 10.02 1.54 -44.78
N VAL A 185 8.84 1.01 -45.02
CA VAL A 185 8.26 0.70 -46.34
C VAL A 185 8.13 1.95 -47.20
N GLN A 186 8.55 1.79 -48.45
CA GLN A 186 8.55 2.73 -49.56
C GLN A 186 7.16 2.94 -50.16
N GLU A 187 6.92 4.11 -50.73
CA GLU A 187 6.15 4.25 -51.97
C GLU A 187 7.06 4.95 -52.99
N GLU A 188 7.33 4.26 -54.10
CA GLU A 188 7.94 4.80 -55.32
C GLU A 188 6.84 5.53 -56.11
N GLU A 189 7.13 6.71 -56.68
CA GLU A 189 6.48 7.17 -57.91
C GLU A 189 7.48 7.92 -58.80
N GLU A 190 7.43 7.58 -60.08
CA GLU A 190 8.28 7.98 -61.20
C GLU A 190 8.19 9.48 -61.53
N GLU A 191 9.28 10.05 -62.05
CA GLU A 191 9.25 11.36 -62.72
C GLU A 191 8.43 11.29 -64.01
N GLY A 192 7.26 11.94 -64.00
CA GLY A 192 6.44 12.21 -65.19
C GLY A 192 5.86 13.63 -65.14
N GLN A 193 6.10 14.40 -66.21
CA GLN A 193 5.66 15.78 -66.42
C GLN A 193 4.15 16.01 -66.19
N GLY A 194 3.78 17.13 -65.56
CA GLY A 194 2.45 17.75 -65.74
C GLY A 194 1.86 18.52 -64.56
N THR A 195 1.92 19.85 -64.63
CA THR A 195 0.99 20.86 -64.07
C THR A 195 0.06 20.50 -62.88
N GLY A 196 0.32 21.05 -61.69
CA GLY A 196 -0.62 21.08 -60.54
C GLY A 196 -0.04 21.77 -59.29
N PRO A 197 -0.86 22.39 -58.40
CA PRO A 197 -0.46 23.60 -57.66
C PRO A 197 0.15 23.41 -56.25
N LYS A 198 1.13 24.29 -55.94
CA LYS A 198 1.63 24.79 -54.62
C LYS A 198 1.57 23.84 -53.39
N LEU A 199 2.77 23.45 -52.91
CA LEU A 199 3.02 22.86 -51.59
C LEU A 199 2.37 23.66 -50.44
N LEU A 200 1.66 22.95 -49.55
CA LEU A 200 1.35 23.38 -48.18
C LEU A 200 2.53 23.04 -47.24
N PRO A 201 2.74 23.78 -46.13
CA PRO A 201 3.91 23.60 -45.25
C PRO A 201 3.80 22.33 -44.40
N GLN A 202 4.86 21.51 -44.36
CA GLN A 202 4.91 20.26 -43.58
C GLN A 202 4.78 20.46 -42.04
N ASP A 203 4.99 21.68 -41.53
CA ASP A 203 4.89 22.01 -40.10
C ASP A 203 3.45 21.94 -39.54
N GLU A 204 2.44 22.30 -40.34
CA GLU A 204 1.04 22.26 -39.90
C GLU A 204 0.55 20.82 -39.63
N SER A 205 1.08 19.84 -40.36
CA SER A 205 0.71 18.43 -40.22
C SER A 205 1.22 17.81 -38.90
N GLN A 206 2.41 18.22 -38.44
CA GLN A 206 2.98 17.74 -37.17
C GLN A 206 2.35 18.42 -35.96
N GLU A 207 2.02 19.70 -36.06
CA GLU A 207 1.27 20.41 -35.01
C GLU A 207 -0.15 19.88 -34.90
N ALA A 208 -0.86 19.67 -36.01
CA ALA A 208 -2.19 19.06 -36.02
C ALA A 208 -2.18 17.63 -35.45
N GLN A 209 -1.18 16.81 -35.75
CA GLN A 209 -1.02 15.48 -35.15
C GLN A 209 -0.72 15.54 -33.63
N LYS A 210 0.11 16.49 -33.19
CA LYS A 210 0.39 16.72 -31.75
C LYS A 210 -0.85 17.20 -31.01
N GLU A 211 -1.66 18.06 -31.63
CA GLU A 211 -2.91 18.55 -31.07
C GLU A 211 -3.97 17.43 -31.02
N ALA A 212 -4.13 16.65 -32.08
CA ALA A 212 -5.00 15.48 -32.10
C ALA A 212 -4.62 14.47 -31.00
N LYS A 213 -3.33 14.17 -30.86
CA LYS A 213 -2.82 13.28 -29.80
C LYS A 213 -3.06 13.85 -28.39
N LYS A 214 -2.92 15.16 -28.19
CA LYS A 214 -3.27 15.82 -26.92
C LYS A 214 -4.78 15.75 -26.62
N ILE A 215 -5.63 15.88 -27.63
CA ILE A 215 -7.09 15.79 -27.49
C ILE A 215 -7.49 14.36 -27.14
N GLU A 216 -6.89 13.37 -27.81
CA GLU A 216 -7.07 11.95 -27.51
C GLU A 216 -6.62 11.61 -26.08
N GLU A 217 -5.41 12.03 -25.68
CA GLU A 217 -4.90 11.85 -24.31
C GLU A 217 -5.83 12.48 -23.26
N LYS A 218 -6.36 13.68 -23.51
CA LYS A 218 -7.32 14.33 -22.60
C LYS A 218 -8.63 13.54 -22.50
N THR A 219 -9.08 12.97 -23.61
CA THR A 219 -10.33 12.18 -23.67
C THR A 219 -10.16 10.86 -22.94
N LEU A 220 -9.04 10.16 -23.15
CA LEU A 220 -8.66 8.95 -22.42
C LEU A 220 -8.48 9.22 -20.92
N LEU A 221 -7.83 10.32 -20.55
CA LEU A 221 -7.66 10.73 -19.15
C LEU A 221 -9.01 10.96 -18.47
N LYS A 222 -9.95 11.67 -19.11
CA LYS A 222 -11.31 11.85 -18.57
C LYS A 222 -12.00 10.51 -18.35
N ARG A 223 -11.87 9.56 -19.30
CA ARG A 223 -12.44 8.22 -19.19
C ARG A 223 -11.85 7.45 -18.00
N GLU A 224 -10.53 7.51 -17.80
CA GLU A 224 -9.86 6.86 -16.67
C GLU A 224 -10.23 7.50 -15.33
N ILE A 225 -10.36 8.83 -15.27
CA ILE A 225 -10.83 9.53 -14.05
C ILE A 225 -12.27 9.12 -13.70
N ILE A 226 -13.17 9.01 -14.68
CA ILE A 226 -14.55 8.56 -14.43
C ILE A 226 -14.55 7.12 -13.88
N LYS A 227 -13.76 6.22 -14.47
CA LYS A 227 -13.59 4.85 -13.95
C LYS A 227 -13.04 4.84 -12.52
N ALA A 228 -12.06 5.69 -12.22
CA ALA A 228 -11.49 5.83 -10.89
C ALA A 228 -12.54 6.29 -9.87
N ILE A 229 -13.30 7.34 -10.18
CA ILE A 229 -14.37 7.85 -9.30
C ILE A 229 -15.44 6.79 -9.06
N LEU A 230 -15.86 6.07 -10.11
CA LEU A 230 -16.84 4.99 -9.98
C LEU A 230 -16.30 3.84 -9.11
N SER A 231 -15.03 3.48 -9.27
CA SER A 231 -14.38 2.45 -8.45
C SER A 231 -14.32 2.87 -6.98
N VAL A 232 -13.95 4.13 -6.70
CA VAL A 232 -13.95 4.71 -5.35
C VAL A 232 -15.37 4.70 -4.76
N GLY A 233 -16.38 5.03 -5.55
CA GLY A 233 -17.79 4.98 -5.13
C GLY A 233 -18.20 3.57 -4.69
N ILE A 234 -17.84 2.54 -5.45
CA ILE A 234 -18.10 1.14 -5.08
C ILE A 234 -17.34 0.78 -3.78
N LEU A 235 -16.07 1.18 -3.64
CA LEU A 235 -15.29 0.94 -2.42
C LEU A 235 -15.91 1.59 -1.17
N ILE A 236 -16.43 2.82 -1.30
CA ILE A 236 -17.14 3.50 -0.21
C ILE A 236 -18.42 2.74 0.16
N ILE A 237 -19.17 2.23 -0.83
CA ILE A 237 -20.38 1.42 -0.58
C ILE A 237 -20.01 0.13 0.15
N VAL A 238 -18.99 -0.60 -0.32
CA VAL A 238 -18.50 -1.84 0.31
C VAL A 238 -18.07 -1.59 1.75
N TRP A 239 -17.32 -0.51 1.98
CA TRP A 239 -16.90 -0.09 3.31
C TRP A 239 -18.09 0.29 4.20
N ALA A 240 -19.06 1.03 3.68
CA ALA A 240 -20.24 1.48 4.42
C ALA A 240 -21.15 0.31 4.80
N VAL A 241 -21.31 -0.67 3.90
CA VAL A 241 -22.03 -1.92 4.17
C VAL A 241 -21.37 -2.69 5.30
N MET A 242 -20.03 -2.83 5.27
CA MET A 242 -19.31 -3.48 6.35
C MET A 242 -19.39 -2.70 7.67
N PHE A 243 -19.30 -1.37 7.62
CA PHE A 243 -19.48 -0.52 8.79
C PHE A 243 -20.89 -0.67 9.40
N PHE A 244 -21.91 -0.73 8.55
CA PHE A 244 -23.28 -0.97 8.99
C PHE A 244 -23.44 -2.35 9.66
N ILE A 245 -22.83 -3.41 9.10
CA ILE A 245 -22.80 -4.74 9.74
C ILE A 245 -22.13 -4.68 11.12
N VAL A 246 -21.02 -3.96 11.26
CA VAL A 246 -20.31 -3.80 12.55
C VAL A 246 -21.19 -3.05 13.57
N ILE A 247 -21.89 -1.98 13.16
CA ILE A 247 -22.83 -1.27 14.03
C ILE A 247 -23.99 -2.16 14.46
N LEU A 248 -24.59 -2.91 13.52
CA LEU A 248 -25.70 -3.82 13.84
C LEU A 248 -25.28 -4.90 14.83
N LYS A 249 -24.03 -5.36 14.72
CA LYS A 249 -23.41 -6.37 15.57
C LYS A 249 -23.07 -5.86 16.98
N GLY A 250 -22.79 -4.56 17.12
CA GLY A 250 -22.34 -3.94 18.37
C GLY A 250 -20.96 -4.42 18.83
N GLY A 251 -20.50 -3.88 19.95
CA GLY A 251 -19.23 -4.22 20.60
C GLY A 251 -19.36 -4.31 22.12
N GLU A 252 -18.24 -4.43 22.83
CA GLU A 252 -18.24 -4.54 24.30
C GLU A 252 -18.80 -3.27 24.99
N LYS A 253 -18.62 -2.08 24.39
CA LYS A 253 -18.98 -0.80 25.01
C LYS A 253 -20.15 -0.09 24.31
N MET A 254 -20.36 -0.36 23.03
CA MET A 254 -21.43 0.23 22.22
C MET A 254 -22.49 -0.82 21.95
N ASP A 255 -23.69 -0.59 22.48
CA ASP A 255 -24.77 -1.55 22.39
C ASP A 255 -25.25 -1.80 20.95
N SER A 256 -25.66 -3.05 20.74
CA SER A 256 -26.58 -3.51 19.72
C SER A 256 -27.64 -2.50 19.25
N ILE A 257 -27.62 -1.92 18.04
CA ILE A 257 -28.83 -1.21 17.54
C ILE A 257 -30.04 -2.16 17.53
N VAL A 258 -29.79 -3.43 17.22
CA VAL A 258 -30.80 -4.50 17.17
C VAL A 258 -30.98 -5.19 18.55
N GLY A 259 -30.34 -4.70 19.61
CA GLY A 259 -30.40 -5.31 20.94
C GLY A 259 -29.75 -6.69 21.04
N ILE A 260 -28.76 -6.95 20.18
CA ILE A 260 -28.06 -8.24 20.13
C ILE A 260 -26.99 -8.23 21.19
N GLU A 261 -27.08 -9.17 22.13
CA GLU A 261 -26.05 -9.37 23.14
C GLU A 261 -24.80 -10.02 22.52
N CYS A 262 -23.64 -9.54 22.96
CA CYS A 262 -22.33 -10.04 22.55
C CYS A 262 -22.21 -11.53 22.89
N GLY A 263 -21.76 -12.34 21.92
CA GLY A 263 -21.55 -13.78 22.09
C GLY A 263 -22.79 -14.66 21.85
N THR A 264 -23.95 -14.07 21.56
CA THR A 264 -25.14 -14.81 21.10
C THR A 264 -24.92 -15.46 19.74
N PRO A 265 -25.68 -16.50 19.36
CA PRO A 265 -25.61 -17.07 18.01
C PRO A 265 -25.83 -16.03 16.90
N TRP A 266 -26.65 -15.01 17.17
CA TRP A 266 -26.97 -13.96 16.20
C TRP A 266 -25.80 -13.01 15.93
N TYR A 267 -24.94 -12.75 16.92
CA TYR A 267 -23.66 -12.06 16.73
C TYR A 267 -22.76 -12.76 15.70
N TRP A 268 -22.69 -14.10 15.77
CA TRP A 268 -21.91 -14.91 14.84
C TRP A 268 -22.56 -14.99 13.46
N VAL A 269 -23.89 -15.03 13.36
CA VAL A 269 -24.59 -14.96 12.07
C VAL A 269 -24.33 -13.63 11.36
N LEU A 270 -24.41 -12.50 12.06
CA LEU A 270 -24.07 -11.18 11.49
C LEU A 270 -22.59 -11.05 11.12
N THR A 271 -21.69 -11.71 11.87
CA THR A 271 -20.28 -11.77 11.50
C THR A 271 -20.07 -12.67 10.26
N ALA A 272 -20.82 -13.77 10.15
CA ALA A 272 -20.72 -14.71 9.04
C ALA A 272 -21.31 -14.14 7.75
N ILE A 273 -22.43 -13.41 7.79
CA ILE A 273 -23.10 -12.89 6.59
C ILE A 273 -22.23 -11.90 5.79
N GLY A 274 -21.33 -11.17 6.46
CA GLY A 274 -20.36 -10.29 5.81
C GLY A 274 -19.42 -11.05 4.86
N GLY A 275 -19.10 -12.31 5.15
CA GLY A 275 -18.17 -13.12 4.36
C GLY A 275 -18.68 -13.42 2.96
N PRO A 276 -19.83 -14.12 2.81
CA PRO A 276 -20.45 -14.37 1.51
C PRO A 276 -20.75 -13.09 0.74
N LEU A 277 -21.14 -12.00 1.42
CA LEU A 277 -21.42 -10.72 0.79
C LEU A 277 -20.15 -10.13 0.14
N MET A 278 -19.05 -10.07 0.89
CA MET A 278 -17.77 -9.56 0.37
C MET A 278 -17.19 -10.48 -0.70
N LEU A 279 -17.33 -11.79 -0.53
CA LEU A 279 -16.92 -12.78 -1.53
C LEU A 279 -17.70 -12.60 -2.84
N ALA A 280 -19.02 -12.41 -2.77
CA ALA A 280 -19.86 -12.17 -3.95
C ALA A 280 -19.45 -10.90 -4.68
N VAL A 281 -19.18 -9.81 -3.95
CA VAL A 281 -18.68 -8.55 -4.55
C VAL A 281 -17.34 -8.80 -5.25
N THR A 282 -16.38 -9.45 -4.60
CA THR A 282 -15.07 -9.78 -5.21
C THR A 282 -15.23 -10.68 -6.44
N ILE A 283 -16.11 -11.68 -6.43
CA ILE A 283 -16.36 -12.56 -7.59
C ILE A 283 -16.96 -11.74 -8.75
N VAL A 284 -17.96 -10.91 -8.49
CA VAL A 284 -18.60 -10.08 -9.53
C VAL A 284 -17.60 -9.10 -10.13
N VAL A 285 -16.82 -8.42 -9.30
CA VAL A 285 -15.74 -7.51 -9.73
C VAL A 285 -14.69 -8.28 -10.52
N GLY A 286 -14.28 -9.46 -10.05
CA GLY A 286 -13.28 -10.30 -10.70
C GLY A 286 -13.73 -10.76 -12.09
N ILE A 287 -14.98 -11.21 -12.23
CA ILE A 287 -15.57 -11.58 -13.52
C ILE A 287 -15.63 -10.35 -14.44
N PHE A 288 -16.07 -9.20 -13.92
CA PHE A 288 -16.16 -7.96 -14.69
C PHE A 288 -14.80 -7.49 -15.19
N LEU A 289 -13.78 -7.48 -14.34
CA LEU A 289 -12.41 -7.09 -14.70
C LEU A 289 -11.79 -8.09 -15.68
N TRP A 290 -11.97 -9.39 -15.43
CA TRP A 290 -11.48 -10.43 -16.32
C TRP A 290 -12.12 -10.33 -17.72
N TRP A 291 -13.42 -10.06 -17.80
CA TRP A 291 -14.09 -9.92 -19.10
C TRP A 291 -13.69 -8.64 -19.83
N ARG A 292 -13.49 -7.54 -19.09
CA ARG A 292 -13.21 -6.22 -19.66
C ARG A 292 -11.75 -6.00 -20.05
N GLN A 293 -10.81 -6.56 -19.29
CA GLN A 293 -9.36 -6.35 -19.49
C GLN A 293 -8.68 -7.56 -20.13
N ARG A 294 -9.46 -8.47 -20.74
CA ARG A 294 -8.93 -9.64 -21.43
C ARG A 294 -8.08 -9.19 -22.63
N GLY A 295 -6.76 -9.31 -22.50
CA GLY A 295 -5.79 -9.01 -23.56
C GLY A 295 -5.21 -7.58 -23.54
N GLU A 296 -5.61 -6.72 -22.59
CA GLU A 296 -4.92 -5.43 -22.39
C GLU A 296 -3.70 -5.64 -21.47
N GLU A 297 -2.53 -5.88 -22.08
CA GLU A 297 -1.25 -5.92 -21.34
C GLU A 297 -0.68 -4.51 -21.17
N VAL A 298 -0.95 -3.91 -20.02
CA VAL A 298 -0.36 -2.62 -19.66
C VAL A 298 0.89 -2.87 -18.83
N GLU A 299 2.04 -2.45 -19.34
CA GLU A 299 3.33 -2.63 -18.69
C GLU A 299 3.36 -1.93 -17.32
N GLY A 300 3.59 -2.73 -16.26
CA GLY A 300 3.63 -2.27 -14.88
C GLY A 300 2.32 -2.33 -14.10
N GLU A 301 1.23 -2.83 -14.70
CA GLU A 301 -0.04 -3.12 -14.01
C GLU A 301 -0.26 -4.63 -13.81
N VAL A 302 -1.30 -5.00 -13.05
CA VAL A 302 -1.66 -6.40 -12.80
C VAL A 302 -2.17 -7.03 -14.10
N GLN A 303 -1.55 -8.14 -14.50
CA GLN A 303 -2.09 -9.00 -15.55
C GLN A 303 -3.18 -9.91 -14.97
N TRP A 304 -4.41 -9.75 -15.42
CA TRP A 304 -5.58 -10.51 -14.93
C TRP A 304 -5.64 -11.92 -15.53
N THR A 305 -4.71 -12.77 -15.10
CA THR A 305 -4.78 -14.21 -15.33
C THR A 305 -5.68 -14.89 -14.30
N VAL A 306 -6.17 -16.10 -14.62
CA VAL A 306 -6.99 -16.91 -13.69
C VAL A 306 -6.27 -17.14 -12.36
N LYS A 307 -4.95 -17.35 -12.40
CA LYS A 307 -4.12 -17.51 -11.20
C LYS A 307 -4.11 -16.25 -10.33
N ASN A 308 -3.88 -15.08 -10.92
CA ASN A 308 -3.83 -13.81 -10.19
C ASN A 308 -5.22 -13.42 -9.65
N CYS A 309 -6.28 -13.72 -10.41
CA CYS A 309 -7.67 -13.53 -9.97
C CYS A 309 -8.02 -14.35 -8.71
N LEU A 310 -7.32 -15.47 -8.47
CA LEU A 310 -7.49 -16.30 -7.27
C LEU A 310 -6.53 -15.92 -6.14
N ILE A 311 -5.25 -15.73 -6.45
CA ILE A 311 -4.19 -15.46 -5.46
C ILE A 311 -4.41 -14.10 -4.78
N ILE A 312 -4.80 -13.07 -5.54
CA ILE A 312 -4.96 -11.71 -5.03
C ILE A 312 -6.06 -11.66 -3.93
N PRO A 313 -7.29 -12.15 -4.15
CA PRO A 313 -8.33 -12.15 -3.11
C PRO A 313 -7.99 -12.99 -1.88
N ILE A 314 -7.35 -14.15 -2.05
CA ILE A 314 -6.94 -14.99 -0.93
C ILE A 314 -5.87 -14.26 -0.09
N GLY A 315 -4.85 -13.71 -0.75
CA GLY A 315 -3.82 -12.92 -0.10
C GLY A 315 -4.39 -11.68 0.59
N ALA A 316 -5.38 -11.03 -0.02
CA ALA A 316 -6.10 -9.89 0.51
C ALA A 316 -6.82 -10.22 1.83
N PHE A 317 -7.53 -11.35 1.89
CA PHE A 317 -8.19 -11.80 3.13
C PHE A 317 -7.20 -11.96 4.28
N PHE A 318 -6.12 -12.74 4.09
CA PHE A 318 -5.11 -12.96 5.13
C PHE A 318 -4.32 -11.70 5.47
N ALA A 319 -4.08 -10.82 4.50
CA ALA A 319 -3.50 -9.51 4.73
C ALA A 319 -4.40 -8.66 5.64
N GLY A 320 -5.71 -8.67 5.42
CA GLY A 320 -6.69 -7.99 6.27
C GLY A 320 -6.69 -8.51 7.70
N VAL A 321 -6.75 -9.84 7.87
CA VAL A 321 -6.69 -10.50 9.20
C VAL A 321 -5.42 -10.11 9.93
N SER A 322 -4.26 -10.33 9.30
CA SER A 322 -2.95 -10.02 9.91
C SER A 322 -2.80 -8.54 10.21
N ALA A 323 -3.28 -7.68 9.31
CA ALA A 323 -3.21 -6.24 9.49
C ALA A 323 -4.01 -5.80 10.72
N ALA A 324 -5.25 -6.24 10.87
CA ALA A 324 -6.08 -5.86 12.02
C ALA A 324 -5.62 -6.51 13.32
N TYR A 325 -5.26 -7.80 13.26
CA TYR A 325 -4.78 -8.57 14.40
C TYR A 325 -3.51 -7.97 15.02
N LEU A 326 -2.56 -7.57 14.18
CA LEU A 326 -1.23 -7.13 14.62
C LEU A 326 -1.03 -5.63 14.58
N GLY A 327 -1.87 -4.86 13.87
CA GLY A 327 -1.68 -3.41 13.72
C GLY A 327 -0.69 -2.99 12.62
N ILE A 328 -0.18 -3.89 11.79
CA ILE A 328 0.93 -3.63 10.84
C ILE A 328 0.55 -2.88 9.54
N GLY A 329 -0.74 -2.73 9.24
CA GLY A 329 -1.24 -2.14 7.99
C GLY A 329 -1.13 -3.10 6.78
N GLY A 330 -2.23 -3.32 6.05
CA GLY A 330 -2.33 -4.38 5.02
C GLY A 330 -1.32 -4.26 3.87
N GLY A 331 -0.80 -3.06 3.60
CA GLY A 331 0.19 -2.82 2.55
C GLY A 331 1.53 -3.54 2.75
N MET A 332 1.90 -3.94 3.98
CA MET A 332 3.08 -4.77 4.21
C MET A 332 2.97 -6.18 3.60
N VAL A 333 1.75 -6.68 3.46
CA VAL A 333 1.48 -8.00 2.88
C VAL A 333 1.11 -7.85 1.40
N ILE A 334 0.21 -6.93 1.08
CA ILE A 334 -0.31 -6.74 -0.29
C ILE A 334 0.77 -6.14 -1.21
N GLY A 335 1.58 -5.20 -0.71
CA GLY A 335 2.62 -4.55 -1.50
C GLY A 335 3.60 -5.55 -2.12
N PRO A 336 4.19 -6.47 -1.34
CA PRO A 336 5.02 -7.55 -1.89
C PRO A 336 4.28 -8.50 -2.85
N ILE A 337 3.02 -8.84 -2.58
CA ILE A 337 2.22 -9.68 -3.48
C ILE A 337 2.05 -9.00 -4.85
N LEU A 338 1.77 -7.70 -4.88
CA LEU A 338 1.66 -6.94 -6.14
C LEU A 338 2.99 -6.91 -6.91
N LEU A 339 4.12 -6.80 -6.21
CA LEU A 339 5.44 -6.84 -6.84
C LEU A 339 5.79 -8.21 -7.42
N GLU A 340 5.39 -9.29 -6.75
CA GLU A 340 5.59 -10.66 -7.23
C GLU A 340 4.77 -10.94 -8.50
N ILE A 341 3.63 -10.26 -8.65
CA ILE A 341 2.75 -10.31 -9.83
C ILE A 341 3.27 -9.41 -10.98
N GLY A 342 4.36 -8.67 -10.76
CA GLY A 342 5.00 -7.84 -11.80
C GLY A 342 4.53 -6.39 -11.85
N VAL A 343 3.77 -5.92 -10.85
CA VAL A 343 3.34 -4.51 -10.78
C VAL A 343 4.55 -3.60 -10.53
N LEU A 344 4.58 -2.45 -11.19
CA LEU A 344 5.64 -1.46 -11.01
C LEU A 344 5.69 -1.00 -9.54
N PRO A 345 6.88 -0.87 -8.90
CA PRO A 345 6.96 -0.53 -7.48
C PRO A 345 6.24 0.77 -7.11
N GLN A 346 6.27 1.77 -7.99
CA GLN A 346 5.58 3.05 -7.76
C GLN A 346 4.05 2.89 -7.71
N VAL A 347 3.50 2.04 -8.59
CA VAL A 347 2.05 1.75 -8.66
C VAL A 347 1.62 0.87 -7.49
N ALA A 348 2.41 -0.15 -7.15
CA ALA A 348 2.15 -1.04 -6.02
C ALA A 348 2.13 -0.27 -4.69
N THR A 349 3.11 0.62 -4.48
CA THR A 349 3.21 1.51 -3.31
C THR A 349 2.01 2.45 -3.20
N ALA A 350 1.63 3.12 -4.30
CA ALA A 350 0.49 4.05 -4.30
C ALA A 350 -0.85 3.34 -4.08
N THR A 351 -1.05 2.21 -4.76
CA THR A 351 -2.27 1.39 -4.64
C THR A 351 -2.41 0.83 -3.23
N SER A 352 -1.30 0.36 -2.62
CA SER A 352 -1.29 -0.12 -1.23
C SER A 352 -1.65 0.98 -0.23
N ALA A 353 -1.09 2.19 -0.38
CA ALA A 353 -1.44 3.32 0.48
C ALA A 353 -2.94 3.68 0.41
N PHE A 354 -3.52 3.63 -0.79
CA PHE A 354 -4.95 3.83 -1.00
C PHE A 354 -5.81 2.76 -0.31
N MET A 355 -5.46 1.48 -0.46
CA MET A 355 -6.16 0.36 0.21
C MET A 355 -6.02 0.44 1.74
N ILE A 356 -4.88 0.90 2.25
CA ILE A 356 -4.68 1.11 3.68
C ILE A 356 -5.70 2.12 4.24
N MET A 357 -6.12 3.12 3.49
CA MET A 357 -7.10 4.12 3.93
C MET A 357 -8.45 3.47 4.32
N PHE A 358 -8.94 2.54 3.52
CA PHE A 358 -10.21 1.83 3.76
C PHE A 358 -10.07 0.74 4.82
N THR A 359 -9.02 -0.08 4.75
CA THR A 359 -8.78 -1.12 5.76
C THR A 359 -8.50 -0.55 7.16
N ALA A 360 -7.70 0.52 7.26
CA ALA A 360 -7.35 1.15 8.54
C ALA A 360 -8.55 1.89 9.15
N SER A 361 -9.35 2.62 8.34
CA SER A 361 -10.59 3.24 8.84
C SER A 361 -11.58 2.20 9.34
N SER A 362 -11.81 1.11 8.59
CA SER A 362 -12.70 0.04 9.01
C SER A 362 -12.26 -0.60 10.34
N SER A 363 -10.98 -0.97 10.47
CA SER A 363 -10.48 -1.56 11.73
C SER A 363 -10.46 -0.57 12.91
N SER A 364 -10.19 0.72 12.66
CA SER A 364 -10.23 1.74 13.71
C SER A 364 -11.63 1.93 14.26
N LEU A 365 -12.65 1.95 13.39
CA LEU A 365 -14.06 2.05 13.80
C LEU A 365 -14.50 0.84 14.62
N GLN A 366 -14.07 -0.36 14.24
CA GLN A 366 -14.34 -1.57 15.01
C GLN A 366 -13.74 -1.50 16.42
N TYR A 367 -12.47 -1.08 16.55
CA TYR A 367 -11.85 -0.89 17.87
C TYR A 367 -12.49 0.23 18.71
N ILE A 368 -13.06 1.26 18.07
CA ILE A 368 -13.87 2.29 18.75
C ILE A 368 -15.17 1.69 19.28
N ILE A 369 -15.86 0.89 18.48
CA ILE A 369 -17.12 0.21 18.85
C ILE A 369 -16.89 -0.78 20.01
N ASP A 370 -15.76 -1.50 19.98
CA ASP A 370 -15.32 -2.38 21.08
C ASP A 370 -14.73 -1.62 22.28
N GLY A 371 -14.63 -0.30 22.23
CA GLY A 371 -14.16 0.54 23.33
C GLY A 371 -12.67 0.37 23.68
N LYS A 372 -11.86 -0.21 22.79
CA LYS A 372 -10.41 -0.42 23.00
C LYS A 372 -9.56 0.79 22.59
N LEU A 373 -10.15 1.75 21.88
CA LEU A 373 -9.49 2.97 21.43
C LEU A 373 -9.97 4.20 22.22
N ASP A 374 -9.05 4.92 22.83
CA ASP A 374 -9.33 6.25 23.39
C ASP A 374 -9.39 7.29 22.25
N ILE A 375 -10.53 7.96 22.13
CA ILE A 375 -10.83 8.88 21.03
C ILE A 375 -9.88 10.09 21.03
N PHE A 376 -9.47 10.60 22.19
CA PHE A 376 -8.59 11.78 22.27
C PHE A 376 -7.19 11.46 21.77
N TYR A 377 -6.59 10.37 22.24
CA TYR A 377 -5.32 9.86 21.71
C TYR A 377 -5.45 9.53 20.23
N GLY A 378 -6.59 8.97 19.82
CA GLY A 378 -6.86 8.63 18.43
C GLY A 378 -6.85 9.82 17.48
N ILE A 379 -7.55 10.90 17.82
CA ILE A 379 -7.57 12.13 17.01
C ILE A 379 -6.18 12.76 16.95
N TRP A 380 -5.45 12.79 18.07
CA TRP A 380 -4.09 13.33 18.15
C TRP A 380 -3.13 12.61 17.20
N TYR A 381 -3.07 11.28 17.29
CA TYR A 381 -2.17 10.49 16.45
C TYR A 381 -2.64 10.36 14.99
N PHE A 382 -3.96 10.47 14.72
CA PHE A 382 -4.47 10.66 13.36
C PHE A 382 -3.91 11.94 12.74
N ALA A 383 -3.96 13.06 13.45
CA ALA A 383 -3.44 14.34 12.97
C ALA A 383 -1.93 14.28 12.71
N ILE A 384 -1.16 13.68 13.62
CA ILE A 384 0.28 13.47 13.44
C ILE A 384 0.57 12.63 12.19
N GLY A 385 -0.14 11.51 12.03
CA GLY A 385 0.00 10.64 10.86
C GLY A 385 -0.32 11.37 9.56
N PHE A 386 -1.42 12.13 9.53
CA PHE A 386 -1.85 12.92 8.39
C PHE A 386 -0.84 13.99 7.99
N ILE A 387 -0.42 14.80 8.97
CA ILE A 387 0.57 15.87 8.77
C ILE A 387 1.89 15.27 8.30
N GLY A 388 2.40 14.26 8.99
CA GLY A 388 3.67 13.61 8.67
C GLY A 388 3.67 12.99 7.27
N ALA A 389 2.57 12.35 6.86
CA ALA A 389 2.48 11.77 5.52
C ALA A 389 2.32 12.81 4.42
N ALA A 390 1.56 13.89 4.67
CA ALA A 390 1.43 14.99 3.72
C ALA A 390 2.79 15.67 3.48
N PHE A 391 3.48 16.08 4.55
CA PHE A 391 4.83 16.63 4.45
C PHE A 391 5.83 15.63 3.86
N GLY A 392 5.71 14.37 4.27
CA GLY A 392 6.52 13.26 3.78
C GLY A 392 6.41 13.12 2.27
N GLN A 393 5.22 13.05 1.70
CA GLN A 393 5.05 12.89 0.24
C GLN A 393 5.56 14.10 -0.58
N PHE A 394 5.40 15.33 -0.08
CA PHE A 394 5.99 16.52 -0.72
C PHE A 394 7.52 16.51 -0.67
N GLY A 395 8.11 16.20 0.49
CA GLY A 395 9.56 16.20 0.70
C GLY A 395 10.27 14.97 0.14
N PHE A 396 9.63 13.80 0.17
CA PHE A 396 10.22 12.51 -0.18
C PHE A 396 10.73 12.48 -1.60
N SER A 397 9.98 13.06 -2.55
CA SER A 397 10.40 13.12 -3.96
C SER A 397 11.70 13.91 -4.13
N LYS A 398 11.87 15.02 -3.38
CA LYS A 398 13.11 15.82 -3.38
C LYS A 398 14.27 15.10 -2.66
N ILE A 399 13.98 14.44 -1.55
CA ILE A 399 14.96 13.68 -0.76
C ILE A 399 15.51 12.50 -1.56
N VAL A 400 14.63 11.73 -2.19
CA VAL A 400 14.98 10.62 -3.08
C VAL A 400 15.86 11.08 -4.24
N GLN A 401 15.50 12.18 -4.89
CA GLN A 401 16.28 12.74 -6.00
C GLN A 401 17.66 13.22 -5.51
N LYS A 402 17.76 13.80 -4.31
CA LYS A 402 19.03 14.17 -3.70
C LYS A 402 19.89 12.97 -3.32
N LEU A 403 19.26 11.89 -2.84
CA LEU A 403 19.96 10.68 -2.38
C LEU A 403 20.41 9.76 -3.53
N ASN A 404 19.95 10.00 -4.76
CA ASN A 404 20.31 9.34 -6.03
C ASN A 404 20.30 7.78 -6.02
N ARG A 405 19.83 7.16 -4.92
CA ARG A 405 19.84 5.71 -4.67
C ARG A 405 18.66 5.32 -3.78
N GLN A 406 17.73 4.54 -4.32
CA GLN A 406 16.56 4.07 -3.59
C GLN A 406 16.93 2.93 -2.63
N SER A 407 17.99 2.18 -2.92
CA SER A 407 18.52 1.13 -2.04
C SER A 407 18.90 1.62 -0.64
N ILE A 408 19.44 2.85 -0.52
CA ILE A 408 19.87 3.42 0.78
C ILE A 408 18.69 3.57 1.75
N ILE A 409 17.53 4.02 1.24
CA ILE A 409 16.31 4.17 2.04
C ILE A 409 15.82 2.81 2.51
N GLY A 410 15.87 1.80 1.63
CA GLY A 410 15.52 0.41 1.97
C GLY A 410 16.42 -0.17 3.08
N PHE A 411 17.73 0.08 3.01
CA PHE A 411 18.66 -0.33 4.07
C PHE A 411 18.40 0.39 5.40
N PHE A 412 18.19 1.70 5.37
CA PHE A 412 17.87 2.47 6.58
C PHE A 412 16.58 1.97 7.24
N LEU A 413 15.53 1.76 6.46
CA LEU A 413 14.28 1.20 6.95
C LEU A 413 14.46 -0.23 7.48
N GLY A 414 15.23 -1.06 6.79
CA GLY A 414 15.58 -2.41 7.24
C GLY A 414 16.26 -2.42 8.60
N VAL A 415 17.26 -1.57 8.82
CA VAL A 415 17.94 -1.41 10.12
C VAL A 415 16.97 -0.98 11.21
N LEU A 416 16.06 -0.03 10.92
CA LEU A 416 15.03 0.40 11.87
C LEU A 416 14.05 -0.72 12.24
N ILE A 417 13.69 -1.59 11.28
CA ILE A 417 12.84 -2.76 11.55
C ILE A 417 13.61 -3.77 12.42
N VAL A 418 14.89 -4.04 12.14
CA VAL A 418 15.73 -4.93 12.97
C VAL A 418 15.81 -4.41 14.40
N LEU A 419 16.14 -3.13 14.59
CA LEU A 419 16.24 -2.53 15.92
C LEU A 419 14.91 -2.59 16.67
N SER A 420 13.81 -2.27 15.97
CA SER A 420 12.44 -2.42 16.48
C SER A 420 12.13 -3.85 16.90
N THR A 421 12.53 -4.84 16.10
CA THR A 421 12.29 -6.27 16.37
C THR A 421 13.07 -6.72 17.60
N LEU A 422 14.34 -6.33 17.72
CA LEU A 422 15.17 -6.64 18.90
C LEU A 422 14.59 -6.03 20.18
N ALA A 423 14.15 -4.77 20.11
CA ALA A 423 13.51 -4.11 21.25
C ALA A 423 12.20 -4.79 21.65
N MET A 424 11.35 -5.16 20.68
CA MET A 424 10.12 -5.90 20.95
C MET A 424 10.41 -7.28 21.56
N ILE A 425 11.42 -8.01 21.09
CA ILE A 425 11.83 -9.29 21.69
C ILE A 425 12.17 -9.10 23.17
N ALA A 426 12.96 -8.08 23.51
CA ALA A 426 13.32 -7.81 24.90
C ALA A 426 12.10 -7.53 25.78
N ILE A 427 11.15 -6.71 25.31
CA ILE A 427 9.89 -6.46 26.02
C ILE A 427 9.08 -7.76 26.16
N THR A 428 9.00 -8.55 25.11
CA THR A 428 8.24 -9.81 25.08
C THR A 428 8.70 -10.73 26.20
N VAL A 429 10.01 -10.85 26.40
CA VAL A 429 10.58 -11.69 27.46
C VAL A 429 10.18 -11.18 28.84
N VAL A 430 10.27 -9.87 29.07
CA VAL A 430 9.89 -9.26 30.36
C VAL A 430 8.40 -9.42 30.64
N GLN A 431 7.55 -9.14 29.65
CA GLN A 431 6.10 -9.28 29.77
C GLN A 431 5.68 -10.74 29.94
N LEU A 432 6.29 -11.67 29.20
CA LEU A 432 6.00 -13.10 29.33
C LEU A 432 6.35 -13.61 30.73
N VAL A 433 7.49 -13.20 31.30
CA VAL A 433 7.86 -13.56 32.68
C VAL A 433 6.86 -13.00 33.69
N SER A 434 6.37 -11.78 33.47
CA SER A 434 5.34 -11.17 34.31
C SER A 434 3.99 -11.89 34.18
N ASP A 435 3.57 -12.24 32.96
CA ASP A 435 2.29 -12.89 32.68
C ASP A 435 2.24 -14.32 33.23
N VAL A 436 3.36 -15.06 33.11
CA VAL A 436 3.52 -16.40 33.73
C VAL A 436 3.46 -16.29 35.25
N LYS A 437 4.04 -15.24 35.84
CA LYS A 437 4.00 -15.03 37.30
C LYS A 437 2.60 -14.67 37.82
N ASN A 438 1.76 -14.08 36.99
CA ASN A 438 0.42 -13.61 37.34
C ASN A 438 -0.71 -14.59 36.90
N ASP A 439 -0.37 -15.79 36.41
CA ASP A 439 -1.33 -16.77 35.85
C ASP A 439 -2.29 -16.23 34.77
N ASN A 440 -1.92 -15.14 34.09
CA ASN A 440 -2.74 -14.47 33.08
C ASN A 440 -2.46 -14.98 31.65
N LEU A 441 -2.36 -16.31 31.49
CA LEU A 441 -1.98 -16.95 30.23
C LEU A 441 -3.18 -17.32 29.33
N GLY A 442 -4.41 -17.27 29.88
CA GLY A 442 -5.63 -17.69 29.20
C GLY A 442 -6.13 -16.72 28.13
N PHE A 443 -6.88 -17.25 27.16
CA PHE A 443 -7.63 -16.43 26.21
C PHE A 443 -8.73 -15.64 26.93
N LYS A 444 -8.93 -14.39 26.51
CA LYS A 444 -10.01 -13.55 27.05
C LYS A 444 -11.32 -13.90 26.37
N HIS A 445 -12.40 -13.89 27.12
CA HIS A 445 -13.74 -13.97 26.53
C HIS A 445 -14.03 -12.69 25.74
N LEU A 446 -14.65 -12.85 24.56
CA LEU A 446 -15.09 -11.74 23.69
C LEU A 446 -15.99 -10.73 24.42
N CYS A 447 -16.76 -11.22 25.38
CA CYS A 447 -17.77 -10.48 26.12
C CYS A 447 -17.58 -10.87 27.59
N LYS A 448 -17.67 -9.90 28.51
CA LYS A 448 -17.85 -10.25 29.92
C LYS A 448 -19.13 -11.05 30.02
N VAL A 449 -19.04 -12.31 30.44
CA VAL A 449 -20.24 -13.07 30.82
C VAL A 449 -20.86 -12.27 31.97
N ALA A 450 -22.14 -11.92 31.87
CA ALA A 450 -22.90 -11.37 32.97
C ALA A 450 -23.05 -12.46 34.06
N VAL A 451 -22.00 -12.66 34.87
CA VAL A 451 -22.01 -13.57 36.05
C VAL A 451 -22.09 -12.76 37.34
N ASP A 452 -22.69 -11.57 37.32
CA ASP A 452 -22.88 -10.76 38.54
C ASP A 452 -24.35 -10.66 38.98
N TYR A 453 -25.25 -11.49 38.45
CA TYR A 453 -26.66 -11.54 38.92
C TYR A 453 -26.98 -12.68 39.89
N PHE A 454 -26.10 -13.66 40.08
CA PHE A 454 -26.34 -14.81 40.97
C PHE A 454 -25.50 -14.84 42.25
N SER A 455 -24.59 -13.88 42.47
CA SER A 455 -23.80 -13.81 43.71
C SER A 455 -24.41 -12.88 44.77
N SER A 456 -25.32 -11.96 44.42
CA SER A 456 -25.92 -11.02 45.38
C SER A 456 -27.21 -11.50 46.06
N SER A 457 -27.70 -12.71 45.75
CA SER A 457 -28.90 -13.30 46.39
C SER A 457 -28.58 -14.33 47.48
N SER A 458 -27.30 -14.47 47.86
CA SER A 458 -26.87 -15.36 48.97
C SER A 458 -26.29 -14.62 50.18
N GLU A 459 -26.26 -13.28 50.15
CA GLU A 459 -25.92 -12.44 51.31
C GLU A 459 -26.89 -11.25 51.40
N LEU A 460 -28.15 -11.51 51.77
CA LEU A 460 -29.00 -10.57 52.53
C LEU A 460 -30.28 -11.23 53.02
#